data_AF-A0A1V5XYL7-F1
#
_entry.id   AF-A0A1V5XYL7-F1
#
_cell.length_a   1.000
_cell.length_b   1.000
_cell.length_c   1.000
_cell.angle_alpha   90.00
_cell.angle_beta   90.00
_cell.angle_gamma   90.00
#
_symmetry.space_group_name_H-M   'P 1'
#
loop_
_entity.id
_entity.type
_entity.pdbx_description
1 polymer ?
#
loop_
_entity_poly.entity_id
_entity_poly.type
_entity_poly.pdbx_seq_one_letter_code
_entity_poly.pdbx_strand_id
1 'polypeptide(L)'
;MEQNKTEKLTGKQNIVQILKFTVFSASAGIIQFVSFTLMNEIFKLPYWPSYLIALMLSVLYNFTLNKRFTFKSAANVPIAMLKVAGFYLVFTPLSTWWGDALTGIGWNEYIVLLGTMLVNLACEYLFCRFFVYKGSMNTNKLAAKDREINAKTLLSVICKR
;
A
#
# COMPACT_ATOMS: atom_id res chain seq x y z
N MET A 1 29.23 -9.10 -10.47
CA MET A 1 27.76 -9.10 -10.51
C MET A 1 27.28 -9.82 -9.26
N GLU A 2 27.08 -9.09 -8.17
CA GLU A 2 26.59 -9.66 -6.91
C GLU A 2 25.14 -10.14 -7.09
N GLN A 3 24.95 -11.46 -7.02
CA GLN A 3 23.64 -12.08 -7.04
C GLN A 3 22.86 -11.63 -5.80
N ASN A 4 21.92 -10.72 -5.98
CA ASN A 4 21.02 -10.22 -4.95
C ASN A 4 20.07 -11.37 -4.55
N LYS A 5 20.51 -12.17 -3.58
CA LYS A 5 19.77 -13.29 -3.01
C LYS A 5 18.49 -12.73 -2.40
N THR A 6 17.38 -12.89 -3.11
CA THR A 6 16.06 -12.44 -2.67
C THR A 6 15.69 -13.26 -1.43
N GLU A 7 15.93 -12.71 -0.24
CA GLU A 7 15.56 -13.36 1.02
C GLU A 7 14.05 -13.65 1.00
N LYS A 8 13.68 -14.92 1.02
CA LYS A 8 12.30 -15.36 1.22
C LYS A 8 11.85 -14.93 2.61
N LEU A 9 11.01 -13.89 2.68
CA LEU A 9 10.36 -13.45 3.92
C LEU A 9 9.61 -14.62 4.58
N THR A 10 9.85 -14.83 5.87
CA THR A 10 9.18 -15.87 6.66
C THR A 10 7.68 -15.56 6.79
N GLY A 11 6.82 -16.57 6.96
CA GLY A 11 5.36 -16.37 7.04
C GLY A 11 4.91 -15.31 8.06
N LYS A 12 5.58 -15.24 9.22
CA LYS A 12 5.34 -14.20 10.24
C LYS A 12 5.68 -12.79 9.75
N GLN A 13 6.74 -12.64 8.96
CA GLN A 13 7.15 -11.34 8.38
C GLN A 13 6.15 -10.89 7.30
N ASN A 14 5.55 -11.82 6.55
CA ASN A 14 4.51 -11.51 5.57
C ASN A 14 3.25 -10.96 6.24
N ILE A 15 2.82 -11.56 7.36
CA ILE A 15 1.65 -11.09 8.11
C ILE A 15 1.88 -9.68 8.66
N VAL A 16 3.05 -9.42 9.25
CA VAL A 16 3.42 -8.07 9.73
C VAL A 16 3.46 -7.06 8.59
N GLN A 17 3.88 -7.48 7.39
CA GLN A 17 3.91 -6.63 6.22
C GLN A 17 2.50 -6.30 5.69
N ILE A 18 1.60 -7.29 5.65
CA ILE A 18 0.18 -7.08 5.32
C ILE A 18 -0.44 -6.11 6.33
N LEU A 19 -0.23 -6.36 7.62
CA LEU A 19 -0.80 -5.52 8.67
C LEU A 19 -0.32 -4.07 8.58
N LYS A 20 0.99 -3.85 8.38
CA LYS A 20 1.55 -2.51 8.15
C LYS A 20 0.95 -1.86 6.91
N PHE A 21 0.86 -2.59 5.80
CA PHE A 21 0.25 -2.10 4.57
C PHE A 21 -1.19 -1.63 4.79
N THR A 22 -2.00 -2.44 5.48
CA THR A 22 -3.39 -2.11 5.79
C THR A 22 -3.49 -0.86 6.65
N VAL A 23 -2.69 -0.75 7.71
CA VAL A 23 -2.69 0.43 8.59
C VAL A 23 -2.28 1.69 7.85
N PHE A 24 -1.25 1.62 7.00
CA PHE A 24 -0.82 2.77 6.20
C PHE A 24 -1.82 3.14 5.09
N SER A 25 -2.52 2.15 4.53
CA SER A 25 -3.57 2.41 3.53
C SER A 25 -4.80 3.06 4.19
N ALA A 26 -5.17 2.62 5.39
CA ALA A 26 -6.23 3.26 6.18
C ALA A 26 -5.87 4.71 6.55
N SER A 27 -4.62 4.97 6.97
CA SER A 27 -4.19 6.33 7.30
C SER A 27 -4.13 7.25 6.07
N ALA A 28 -3.81 6.71 4.89
CA ALA A 28 -3.88 7.45 3.64
C ALA A 28 -5.33 7.87 3.31
N GLY A 29 -6.31 7.00 3.56
CA GLY A 29 -7.73 7.35 3.41
C GLY A 29 -8.13 8.52 4.32
N ILE A 30 -7.65 8.54 5.57
CA ILE A 30 -7.89 9.65 6.50
C ILE A 30 -7.25 10.95 5.98
N ILE A 31 -6.01 10.89 5.47
CA ILE A 31 -5.34 12.06 4.88
C ILE A 31 -6.11 12.58 3.67
N GLN A 32 -6.60 11.69 2.80
CA GLN A 32 -7.43 12.09 1.66
C GLN A 32 -8.68 12.84 2.14
N PHE A 33 -9.37 12.31 3.13
CA PHE A 33 -10.57 12.92 3.69
C PHE A 33 -10.28 14.30 4.27
N VAL A 34 -9.28 14.40 5.15
CA VAL A 34 -8.90 15.67 5.79
C VAL A 34 -8.43 16.71 4.77
N SER A 35 -7.60 16.31 3.81
CA SER A 35 -7.13 17.22 2.75
C SER A 35 -8.25 17.68 1.83
N PHE A 36 -9.19 16.80 1.49
CA PHE A 36 -10.37 17.17 0.72
C PHE A 36 -11.23 18.17 1.49
N THR A 37 -11.56 17.89 2.75
CA THR A 37 -12.32 18.81 3.61
C THR A 37 -11.62 20.16 3.72
N LEU A 38 -10.28 20.17 3.88
CA LEU A 38 -9.51 21.41 3.94
C LEU A 38 -9.63 22.21 2.63
N MET A 39 -9.47 21.57 1.47
CA MET A 39 -9.56 22.25 0.17
C MET A 39 -10.97 22.70 -0.18
N ASN A 40 -11.98 21.90 0.16
CA ASN A 40 -13.38 22.19 -0.10
C ASN A 40 -13.93 23.28 0.82
N GLU A 41 -13.69 23.18 2.13
CA GLU A 41 -14.29 24.07 3.12
C GLU A 41 -13.48 25.35 3.34
N ILE A 42 -12.14 25.25 3.40
CA ILE A 42 -11.28 26.41 3.69
C ILE A 42 -10.92 27.15 2.40
N PHE A 43 -10.44 26.43 1.40
CA PHE A 43 -9.99 27.04 0.14
C PHE A 43 -11.14 27.25 -0.86
N LYS A 44 -12.34 26.73 -0.58
CA LYS A 44 -13.54 26.82 -1.44
C LYS A 44 -13.25 26.44 -2.89
N LEU A 45 -12.31 25.52 -3.09
CA LEU A 45 -11.96 25.05 -4.41
C LEU A 45 -13.09 24.17 -4.95
N PRO A 46 -13.34 24.19 -6.28
CA PRO A 46 -14.34 23.33 -6.88
C PRO A 46 -14.09 21.86 -6.50
N TYR A 47 -15.16 21.07 -6.40
CA TYR A 47 -15.09 19.67 -5.95
C TYR A 47 -13.99 18.86 -6.67
N TRP A 48 -13.93 19.00 -8.00
CA TRP A 48 -13.04 18.23 -8.86
C TRP A 48 -11.54 18.46 -8.58
N PRO A 49 -11.00 19.72 -8.58
CA PRO A 49 -9.62 19.98 -8.22
C PRO A 49 -9.32 19.65 -6.75
N SER A 50 -10.23 19.93 -5.80
CA SER A 50 -10.06 19.56 -4.38
C SER A 50 -9.89 18.05 -4.21
N TYR A 51 -10.72 17.27 -4.90
CA TYR A 51 -10.67 15.80 -4.88
C TYR A 51 -9.37 15.27 -5.48
N LEU A 52 -8.95 15.77 -6.65
CA LEU A 52 -7.73 15.32 -7.30
C LEU A 52 -6.47 15.63 -6.49
N ILE A 53 -6.38 16.81 -5.88
CA ILE A 53 -5.23 17.19 -5.06
C ILE A 53 -5.16 16.31 -3.80
N ALA A 54 -6.30 16.12 -3.13
CA ALA A 54 -6.38 15.25 -1.95
C ALA A 54 -6.03 13.79 -2.26
N LEU A 55 -6.50 13.28 -3.40
CA LEU A 55 -6.20 11.93 -3.89
C LEU A 55 -4.70 11.79 -4.18
N MET A 56 -4.10 12.72 -4.91
CA MET A 56 -2.67 12.70 -5.24
C MET A 56 -1.81 12.74 -3.98
N LEU A 57 -2.16 13.59 -3.00
CA LEU A 57 -1.44 13.69 -1.75
C LEU A 57 -1.53 12.39 -0.93
N SER A 58 -2.72 11.81 -0.86
CA SER A 58 -2.96 10.53 -0.19
C SER A 58 -2.18 9.39 -0.82
N VAL A 59 -2.23 9.24 -2.14
CA VAL A 59 -1.49 8.20 -2.88
C VAL A 59 0.02 8.38 -2.69
N LEU A 60 0.53 9.61 -2.78
CA LEU A 60 1.95 9.90 -2.54
C LEU A 60 2.37 9.56 -1.11
N TYR A 61 1.56 9.89 -0.11
CA TYR A 61 1.82 9.54 1.29
C TYR A 61 1.80 8.03 1.51
N ASN A 62 0.74 7.36 1.04
CA ASN A 62 0.56 5.92 1.10
C ASN A 62 1.78 5.22 0.49
N PHE A 63 2.14 5.62 -0.73
CA PHE A 63 3.27 5.06 -1.46
C PHE A 63 4.60 5.31 -0.74
N THR A 64 4.82 6.53 -0.22
CA THR A 64 6.06 6.89 0.48
C THR A 64 6.25 6.06 1.74
N LEU A 65 5.19 5.90 2.55
CA LEU A 65 5.25 5.07 3.74
C LEU A 65 5.38 3.59 3.40
N ASN A 66 4.61 3.08 2.44
CA ASN A 66 4.70 1.68 2.04
C ASN A 66 6.07 1.35 1.44
N LYS A 67 6.66 2.24 0.62
CA LYS A 67 8.03 2.07 0.12
C LYS A 67 9.06 2.06 1.26
N ARG A 68 8.94 3.00 2.21
CA ARG A 68 9.95 3.19 3.27
C ARG A 68 9.85 2.16 4.39
N PHE A 69 8.65 1.84 4.85
CA PHE A 69 8.41 1.04 6.05
C PHE A 69 7.90 -0.38 5.75
N THR A 70 7.06 -0.56 4.72
CA THR A 70 6.44 -1.86 4.39
C THR A 70 7.31 -2.71 3.48
N PHE A 71 7.80 -2.16 2.36
CA PHE A 71 8.57 -2.89 1.36
C PHE A 71 10.07 -2.61 1.43
N LYS A 72 10.48 -1.55 2.16
CA LYS A 72 11.87 -1.10 2.31
C LYS A 72 12.63 -1.17 0.98
N SER A 73 12.01 -0.63 -0.07
CA SER A 73 12.51 -0.72 -1.44
C SER A 73 13.16 0.58 -1.88
N ALA A 74 14.25 0.50 -2.64
CA ALA A 74 14.90 1.63 -3.30
C ALA A 74 14.27 1.96 -4.67
N ALA A 75 13.15 1.35 -5.04
CA ALA A 75 12.53 1.50 -6.36
C ALA A 75 12.13 2.95 -6.69
N ASN A 76 12.22 3.30 -7.98
CA ASN A 76 11.81 4.61 -8.49
C ASN A 76 10.31 4.84 -8.26
N VAL A 77 9.99 5.93 -7.56
CA VAL A 77 8.62 6.31 -7.17
C VAL A 77 7.69 6.46 -8.40
N PRO A 78 8.09 7.16 -9.49
CA PRO A 78 7.19 7.39 -10.62
C PRO A 78 6.78 6.11 -11.35
N ILE A 79 7.73 5.18 -11.54
CA ILE A 79 7.49 3.91 -12.23
C ILE A 79 6.51 3.05 -11.42
N ALA A 80 6.67 3.04 -10.10
CA ALA A 80 5.81 2.29 -9.21
C ALA A 80 4.39 2.88 -9.15
N MET A 81 4.26 4.21 -9.15
CA MET A 81 2.96 4.87 -9.28
C MET A 81 2.28 4.57 -10.61
N LEU A 82 3.02 4.56 -11.72
CA LEU A 82 2.45 4.23 -13.04
C LEU A 82 1.88 2.80 -13.07
N LYS A 83 2.54 1.85 -12.42
CA LYS A 83 2.02 0.48 -12.28
C LYS A 83 0.72 0.46 -11.47
N VAL A 84 0.66 1.18 -10.35
CA VAL A 84 -0.55 1.27 -9.52
C VAL A 84 -1.68 1.96 -10.28
N ALA A 85 -1.39 3.01 -11.05
CA ALA A 85 -2.35 3.67 -11.92
C ALA A 85 -2.92 2.70 -12.98
N GLY A 86 -2.05 1.90 -13.61
CA GLY A 86 -2.47 0.85 -14.54
C GLY A 86 -3.35 -0.22 -13.88
N PHE A 87 -3.06 -0.59 -12.63
CA PHE A 87 -3.93 -1.48 -11.84
C PHE A 87 -5.32 -0.88 -11.64
N TYR A 88 -5.41 0.37 -11.17
CA TYR A 88 -6.70 1.03 -10.94
C TYR A 88 -7.49 1.28 -12.22
N LEU A 89 -6.82 1.49 -13.36
CA LEU A 89 -7.47 1.63 -14.66
C LEU A 89 -8.25 0.38 -15.08
N VAL A 90 -7.78 -0.81 -14.69
CA VAL A 90 -8.48 -2.08 -14.94
C VAL A 90 -9.43 -2.43 -13.79
N PHE A 91 -9.02 -2.17 -12.54
CA PHE A 91 -9.81 -2.52 -11.37
C PHE A 91 -11.10 -1.71 -11.27
N THR A 92 -11.07 -0.41 -11.59
CA THR A 92 -12.25 0.48 -11.50
C THR A 92 -13.42 0.04 -12.38
N PRO A 93 -13.26 -0.21 -13.70
CA PRO A 93 -14.38 -0.69 -14.52
C PRO A 93 -14.85 -2.09 -14.10
N LEU A 94 -13.93 -2.96 -13.66
CA LEU A 94 -14.27 -4.30 -13.18
C LEU A 94 -15.08 -4.25 -11.88
N SER A 95 -14.72 -3.36 -10.95
CA SER A 95 -15.40 -3.22 -9.67
C SER A 95 -16.76 -2.54 -9.80
N THR A 96 -16.90 -1.61 -10.75
CA THR A 96 -18.21 -1.07 -11.12
C THR A 96 -19.10 -2.16 -11.73
N TRP A 97 -18.55 -3.01 -12.61
CA TRP A 97 -19.31 -4.07 -13.27
C TRP A 97 -19.83 -5.13 -12.30
N TRP A 98 -18.99 -5.69 -11.42
CA TRP A 98 -19.49 -6.63 -10.41
C TRP A 98 -20.40 -5.95 -9.39
N GLY A 99 -20.24 -4.64 -9.19
CA GLY A 99 -20.90 -3.89 -8.14
C GLY A 99 -22.36 -3.77 -8.51
N ASP A 100 -22.58 -3.30 -9.74
CA ASP A 100 -23.89 -3.20 -10.38
C ASP A 100 -24.56 -4.58 -10.52
N ALA A 101 -23.80 -5.61 -10.90
CA ALA A 101 -24.35 -6.97 -11.00
C ALA A 101 -24.81 -7.52 -9.63
N LEU A 102 -24.04 -7.30 -8.55
CA LEU A 102 -24.39 -7.77 -7.21
C LEU A 102 -25.57 -7.00 -6.62
N THR A 103 -25.56 -5.66 -6.73
CA THR A 103 -26.68 -4.82 -6.26
C THR A 103 -27.95 -5.08 -7.07
N GLY A 104 -27.82 -5.34 -8.37
CA GLY A 104 -28.93 -5.72 -9.26
C GLY A 104 -29.61 -7.06 -8.89
N ILE A 105 -28.91 -7.96 -8.21
CA ILE A 105 -29.46 -9.23 -7.68
C ILE A 105 -30.13 -9.01 -6.30
N GLY A 106 -30.14 -7.78 -5.78
CA GLY A 106 -30.75 -7.41 -4.51
C GLY A 106 -29.81 -7.51 -3.30
N TRP A 107 -28.50 -7.59 -3.51
CA TRP A 107 -27.54 -7.49 -2.41
C TRP A 107 -27.52 -6.08 -1.82
N ASN A 108 -27.29 -6.01 -0.51
CA ASN A 108 -27.13 -4.73 0.18
C ASN A 108 -25.88 -3.99 -0.31
N GLU A 109 -26.07 -2.75 -0.77
CA GLU A 109 -25.02 -1.89 -1.34
C GLU A 109 -23.82 -1.71 -0.39
N TYR A 110 -24.05 -1.63 0.92
CA TYR A 110 -22.96 -1.49 1.90
C TYR A 110 -22.10 -2.75 2.00
N ILE A 111 -22.69 -3.94 1.85
CA ILE A 111 -21.96 -5.20 1.86
C ILE A 111 -21.12 -5.33 0.60
N VAL A 112 -21.69 -4.98 -0.57
CA VAL A 112 -20.97 -4.98 -1.85
C VAL A 112 -19.82 -3.97 -1.85
N LEU A 113 -20.06 -2.77 -1.30
CA LEU A 113 -19.04 -1.73 -1.15
C LEU A 113 -17.90 -2.18 -0.23
N LEU A 114 -18.23 -2.71 0.95
CA LEU A 114 -17.23 -3.20 1.90
C LEU A 114 -16.43 -4.37 1.33
N GLY A 115 -17.10 -5.31 0.65
CA GLY A 115 -16.44 -6.39 -0.08
C GLY A 115 -15.49 -5.85 -1.17
N THR A 116 -15.95 -4.87 -1.95
CA THR A 116 -15.14 -4.24 -3.00
C THR A 116 -13.91 -3.54 -2.42
N MET A 117 -14.04 -2.87 -1.28
CA MET A 117 -12.90 -2.26 -0.57
C MET A 117 -11.89 -3.31 -0.07
N LEU A 118 -12.37 -4.43 0.49
CA LEU A 118 -11.51 -5.53 0.93
C LEU A 118 -10.75 -6.18 -0.23
N VAL A 119 -11.46 -6.43 -1.34
CA VAL A 119 -10.84 -6.99 -2.54
C VAL A 119 -9.85 -5.99 -3.14
N ASN A 120 -10.17 -4.70 -3.19
CA ASN A 120 -9.24 -3.67 -3.62
C ASN A 120 -7.96 -3.69 -2.79
N LEU A 121 -8.08 -3.69 -1.46
CA LEU A 121 -6.94 -3.73 -0.55
C LEU A 121 -6.07 -4.99 -0.77
N ALA A 122 -6.70 -6.16 -0.91
CA ALA A 122 -6.00 -7.42 -1.13
C ALA A 122 -5.30 -7.45 -2.49
N CYS A 123 -5.99 -7.05 -3.56
CA CYS A 123 -5.45 -6.97 -4.91
C CYS A 123 -4.32 -5.95 -5.00
N GLU A 124 -4.49 -4.77 -4.41
CA GLU A 124 -3.46 -3.73 -4.36
C GLU A 124 -2.24 -4.20 -3.58
N TYR A 125 -2.41 -4.89 -2.44
CA TYR A 125 -1.30 -5.48 -1.70
C TYR A 125 -0.55 -6.52 -2.54
N LEU A 126 -1.27 -7.45 -3.17
CA LEU A 126 -0.69 -8.49 -4.02
C LEU A 126 0.03 -7.88 -5.22
N PHE A 127 -0.57 -6.89 -5.87
CA PHE A 127 0.01 -6.20 -7.00
C PHE A 127 1.27 -5.42 -6.59
N CYS A 128 1.22 -4.72 -5.44
CA CYS A 128 2.39 -4.06 -4.88
C CYS A 128 3.52 -5.06 -4.61
N ARG A 129 3.21 -6.18 -3.99
CA ARG A 129 4.19 -7.22 -3.65
C ARG A 129 4.80 -7.91 -4.87
N PHE A 130 3.97 -8.32 -5.82
CA PHE A 130 4.38 -9.18 -6.94
C PHE A 130 4.79 -8.43 -8.20
N PHE A 131 4.27 -7.21 -8.42
CA PHE A 131 4.53 -6.44 -9.66
C PHE A 131 5.25 -5.13 -9.41
N VAL A 132 4.89 -4.39 -8.35
CA VAL A 132 5.52 -3.10 -8.06
C VAL A 132 6.91 -3.27 -7.48
N TYR A 133 7.05 -4.08 -6.43
CA TYR A 133 8.30 -4.25 -5.68
C TYR A 133 9.04 -5.57 -5.95
N LYS A 134 8.61 -6.33 -6.97
CA LYS A 134 9.25 -7.58 -7.41
C LYS A 134 10.77 -7.40 -7.54
N GLY A 135 11.54 -8.18 -6.78
CA GLY A 135 13.02 -8.16 -6.83
C GLY A 135 13.71 -6.98 -6.14
N SER A 136 12.97 -6.03 -5.54
CA SER A 136 13.54 -4.88 -4.81
C SER A 136 13.14 -4.82 -3.34
N MET A 137 12.49 -5.87 -2.83
CA MET A 137 12.13 -5.98 -1.42
C MET A 137 13.39 -6.17 -0.57
N ASN A 138 13.49 -5.42 0.54
CA ASN A 138 14.61 -5.49 1.50
C ASN A 138 16.01 -5.07 0.98
N THR A 139 16.09 -4.28 -0.09
CA THR A 139 17.37 -3.75 -0.59
C THR A 139 17.77 -2.40 0.03
N ASN A 140 16.88 -1.73 0.76
CA ASN A 140 17.15 -0.41 1.34
C ASN A 140 17.96 -0.50 2.66
N LYS A 141 18.68 0.58 3.00
CA LYS A 141 19.50 0.74 4.21
C LYS A 141 18.75 0.39 5.52
N LEU A 142 17.44 0.61 5.56
CA LEU A 142 16.57 0.23 6.68
C LEU A 142 16.41 -1.30 6.86
N ALA A 143 16.54 -2.09 5.80
CA ALA A 143 16.54 -3.55 5.89
C ALA A 143 17.92 -4.08 6.33
N ALA A 144 19.00 -3.39 5.94
CA ALA A 144 20.35 -3.69 6.45
C ALA A 144 20.46 -3.41 7.96
N LYS A 145 19.92 -2.29 8.43
CA LYS A 145 19.92 -1.91 9.85
C LYS A 145 19.10 -2.87 10.73
N ASP A 146 17.93 -3.32 10.27
CA ASP A 146 17.13 -4.32 11.00
C ASP A 146 17.83 -5.69 11.08
N ARG A 147 18.59 -6.08 10.04
CA ARG A 147 19.42 -7.28 10.07
C ARG A 147 20.56 -7.16 11.09
N GLU A 148 21.22 -6.00 11.14
CA GLU A 148 22.29 -5.74 12.10
C GLU A 148 21.78 -5.74 13.55
N ILE A 149 20.62 -5.12 13.81
CA ILE A 149 19.99 -5.14 15.14
C ILE A 149 19.62 -6.56 15.55
N ASN A 150 18.93 -7.32 14.68
CA ASN A 150 18.56 -8.70 15.00
C ASN A 150 19.79 -9.59 15.23
N ALA A 151 20.87 -9.40 14.46
CA ALA A 151 22.12 -10.12 14.67
C ALA A 151 22.75 -9.79 16.04
N LYS A 152 22.79 -8.50 16.42
CA LYS A 152 23.27 -8.08 17.75
C LYS A 152 22.38 -8.62 18.88
N THR A 153 21.06 -8.61 18.72
CA THR A 153 20.12 -9.17 19.69
C THR A 153 20.32 -10.68 19.85
N LEU A 154 20.43 -11.43 18.75
CA LEU A 154 20.69 -12.87 18.79
C LEU A 154 22.03 -13.20 19.46
N LEU A 155 23.09 -12.45 19.11
CA LEU A 155 24.39 -12.59 19.76
C LEU A 155 24.32 -12.29 21.27
N SER A 156 23.56 -11.28 21.67
CA SER A 156 23.39 -10.95 23.10
C SER A 156 22.62 -12.03 23.88
N VAL A 157 21.70 -12.75 23.23
CA VAL A 157 20.96 -13.87 23.84
C VAL A 157 21.85 -15.12 23.94
N ILE A 158 22.66 -15.39 22.91
CA ILE A 158 23.59 -16.53 22.91
C ILE A 158 24.72 -16.33 23.92
N CYS A 159 25.27 -15.12 24.02
CA CYS A 159 26.39 -14.80 24.91
C CYS A 159 25.97 -14.69 26.39
N LYS A 160 24.67 -14.68 26.67
CA LYS A 160 24.09 -14.61 28.03
C LYS A 160 23.55 -15.96 28.51
N ARG A 161 23.72 -17.01 27.73
CA ARG A 161 23.50 -18.42 28.09
C ARG A 161 24.86 -19.10 28.28
#